data_AF-A0A166D047-F1
#
_entry.id   AF-A0A166D047-F1
#
_cell.length_a   1.000
_cell.length_b   1.000
_cell.length_c   1.000
_cell.angle_alpha   90.00
_cell.angle_beta   90.00
_cell.angle_gamma   90.00
#
_symmetry.space_group_name_H-M   'P 1'
#
loop_
_entity.id
_entity.type
_entity.pdbx_description
1 polymer ?
#
loop_
_entity_poly.entity_id
_entity_poly.type
_entity_poly.pdbx_seq_one_letter_code
_entity_poly.pdbx_strand_id
1 'polypeptide(L)'
;MSLARTALRGVARSPAAVAPATRRQASGAAHDDHHHHEEDTTVYPPEGFNSRGWIYTIAGIAGVVAFYKYAPSQDSDNGVKRWIQARLEQAKNLQDRSDEHLALSAANQDGILTIQSARRPSSYRIRHAEMIGSSSPFSVPVGSEVDLSGVRVKGDHA
;
A
#
# COMPACT_ATOMS: atom_id res chain seq x y z
N MET A 1 -42.94 33.72 14.67
CA MET A 1 -42.04 34.71 14.01
C MET A 1 -40.60 34.21 14.21
N SER A 2 -40.18 33.14 13.51
CA SER A 2 -39.46 33.17 12.22
C SER A 2 -38.29 34.13 12.20
N LEU A 3 -37.05 33.61 12.22
CA LEU A 3 -35.90 34.14 11.48
C LEU A 3 -34.96 32.97 11.14
N ALA A 4 -35.20 32.38 9.97
CA ALA A 4 -34.31 31.44 9.33
C ALA A 4 -33.01 32.16 8.91
N ARG A 5 -31.86 31.65 9.34
CA ARG A 5 -30.55 32.04 8.80
C ARG A 5 -30.09 30.96 7.82
N THR A 6 -30.44 31.19 6.56
CA THR A 6 -29.97 30.45 5.40
C THR A 6 -28.53 30.89 5.10
N ALA A 7 -27.55 30.06 5.44
CA ALA A 7 -26.17 30.25 4.99
C ALA A 7 -25.92 29.35 3.77
N LEU A 8 -25.89 29.97 2.59
CA LEU A 8 -25.41 29.37 1.35
C LEU A 8 -23.93 29.01 1.50
N ARG A 9 -23.63 27.75 1.81
CA ARG A 9 -22.26 27.23 1.69
C ARG A 9 -21.94 27.06 0.21
N GLY A 10 -21.06 27.92 -0.29
CA GLY A 10 -20.44 27.76 -1.59
C GLY A 10 -19.80 26.39 -1.70
N VAL A 11 -20.18 25.65 -2.74
CA VAL A 11 -19.54 24.39 -3.15
C VAL A 11 -18.11 24.73 -3.56
N ALA A 12 -17.16 24.47 -2.65
CA ALA A 12 -15.76 24.42 -3.03
C ALA A 12 -15.60 23.26 -4.03
N ARG A 13 -15.27 23.59 -5.27
CA ARG A 13 -14.86 22.60 -6.28
C ARG A 13 -13.67 21.84 -5.71
N SER A 14 -13.85 20.55 -5.46
CA SER A 14 -12.77 19.64 -5.10
C SER A 14 -11.69 19.71 -6.20
N PRO A 15 -10.42 19.97 -5.87
CA PRO A 15 -9.37 19.90 -6.88
C PRO A 15 -9.32 18.48 -7.43
N ALA A 16 -9.28 18.38 -8.76
CA ALA A 16 -9.21 17.14 -9.50
C ALA A 16 -8.19 16.18 -8.86
N ALA A 17 -8.64 14.96 -8.55
CA ALA A 17 -7.79 13.90 -8.09
C ALA A 17 -6.65 13.72 -9.09
N VAL A 18 -5.44 14.08 -8.69
CA VAL A 18 -4.21 13.78 -9.43
C VAL A 18 -4.08 12.27 -9.38
N ALA A 19 -4.41 11.61 -10.48
CA ALA A 19 -4.17 10.18 -10.64
C ALA A 19 -2.66 9.94 -10.41
N PRO A 20 -2.26 9.01 -9.52
CA PRO A 20 -0.86 8.67 -9.41
C PRO A 20 -0.42 8.07 -10.76
N ALA A 21 0.53 8.74 -11.41
CA ALA A 21 1.22 8.19 -12.57
C ALA A 21 1.84 6.85 -12.14
N THR A 22 1.21 5.76 -12.54
CA THR A 22 1.70 4.40 -12.33
C THR A 22 2.95 4.27 -13.18
N ARG A 23 4.13 4.50 -12.58
CA ARG A 23 5.39 4.06 -13.18
C ARG A 23 5.33 2.55 -13.28
N ARG A 24 4.97 2.04 -14.45
CA ARG A 24 5.32 0.68 -14.85
C ARG A 24 6.84 0.65 -14.95
N GLN A 25 7.50 0.21 -13.88
CA GLN A 25 8.87 -0.27 -13.98
C GLN A 25 8.83 -1.57 -14.78
N ALA A 26 8.84 -1.44 -16.11
CA ALA A 26 9.20 -2.53 -16.99
C ALA A 26 10.73 -2.61 -16.97
N SER A 27 11.30 -3.28 -15.98
CA SER A 27 12.67 -3.79 -16.08
C SER A 27 12.62 -4.99 -17.02
N GLY A 28 12.73 -4.72 -18.32
CA GLY A 28 13.14 -5.73 -19.29
C GLY A 28 14.55 -6.17 -18.90
N ALA A 29 14.67 -7.36 -18.34
CA ALA A 29 15.96 -8.03 -18.14
C ALA A 29 16.48 -8.47 -19.50
N ALA A 30 17.07 -7.53 -20.25
CA ALA A 30 17.99 -7.86 -21.32
C ALA A 30 19.31 -8.26 -20.63
N HIS A 31 19.53 -9.56 -20.49
CA HIS A 31 20.83 -10.10 -20.11
C HIS A 31 21.78 -9.89 -21.29
N ASP A 32 22.52 -8.79 -21.28
CA ASP A 32 23.71 -8.64 -22.10
C ASP A 32 24.83 -9.36 -21.34
N ASP A 33 25.20 -10.56 -21.81
CA ASP A 33 26.27 -11.40 -21.25
C ASP A 33 27.63 -10.76 -21.55
N HIS A 34 27.93 -9.69 -20.83
CA HIS A 34 29.27 -9.12 -20.79
C HIS A 34 30.10 -9.91 -19.77
N HIS A 35 30.79 -10.94 -20.26
CA HIS A 35 31.86 -11.61 -19.53
C HIS A 35 33.07 -10.66 -19.36
N HIS A 36 32.96 -9.72 -18.42
CA HIS A 36 34.13 -9.07 -17.85
C HIS A 36 34.79 -10.05 -16.87
N HIS A 37 35.89 -10.67 -17.31
CA HIS A 37 36.88 -11.20 -16.38
C HIS A 37 37.54 -10.01 -15.69
N GLU A 38 36.89 -9.44 -14.68
CA GLU A 38 37.60 -8.69 -13.66
C GLU A 38 38.35 -9.72 -12.82
N GLU A 39 39.67 -9.79 -12.98
CA GLU A 39 40.50 -10.43 -11.97
C GLU A 39 40.25 -9.69 -10.65
N ASP A 40 39.68 -10.39 -9.68
CA ASP A 40 39.41 -9.83 -8.36
C ASP A 40 40.75 -9.51 -7.67
N THR A 41 41.24 -8.28 -7.85
CA THR A 41 42.45 -7.79 -7.20
C THR A 41 42.22 -7.40 -5.74
N THR A 42 41.06 -7.73 -5.15
CA THR A 42 40.82 -7.46 -3.73
C THR A 42 41.67 -8.38 -2.86
N VAL A 43 42.81 -7.85 -2.43
CA VAL A 43 43.63 -8.49 -1.40
C VAL A 43 42.91 -8.34 -0.07
N TYR A 44 42.14 -9.36 0.31
CA TYR A 44 41.52 -9.41 1.62
C TYR A 44 42.60 -9.55 2.70
N PRO A 45 42.57 -8.71 3.76
CA PRO A 45 43.47 -8.89 4.88
C PRO A 45 43.19 -10.26 5.54
N PRO A 46 44.22 -10.98 6.00
CA PRO A 46 44.03 -12.29 6.61
C PRO A 46 43.08 -12.19 7.80
N GLU A 47 41.97 -12.93 7.75
CA GLU A 47 40.97 -12.95 8.82
C GLU A 47 41.51 -13.71 10.04
N GLY A 48 42.15 -12.97 10.96
CA GLY A 48 42.57 -13.50 12.26
C GLY A 48 41.49 -13.31 13.34
N PHE A 49 41.70 -13.93 14.51
CA PHE A 49 40.84 -13.76 15.69
C PHE A 49 40.82 -12.33 16.27
N ASN A 50 41.64 -11.42 15.74
CA ASN A 50 41.63 -9.99 16.04
C ASN A 50 40.92 -9.16 14.95
N SER A 51 40.21 -9.79 14.01
CA SER A 51 39.39 -9.07 13.04
C SER A 51 38.24 -8.37 13.75
N ARG A 52 37.76 -7.27 13.15
CA ARG A 52 36.60 -6.52 13.69
C ARG A 52 35.38 -7.41 13.89
N GLY A 53 35.17 -8.39 13.01
CA GLY A 53 34.11 -9.39 13.15
C GLY A 53 34.21 -10.15 14.48
N TRP A 54 35.36 -10.78 14.76
CA TRP A 54 35.58 -11.53 16.00
C TRP A 54 35.48 -10.67 17.26
N ILE A 55 35.99 -9.43 17.22
CA ILE A 55 35.87 -8.50 18.35
C ILE A 55 34.40 -8.19 18.64
N TYR A 56 33.59 -7.91 17.62
CA TYR A 56 32.16 -7.67 17.80
C TYR A 56 31.42 -8.92 18.29
N THR A 57 31.77 -10.11 17.81
CA THR A 57 31.19 -11.37 18.27
C THR A 57 31.51 -11.62 19.75
N ILE A 58 32.77 -11.46 20.15
CA ILE A 58 33.20 -11.62 21.55
C ILE A 58 32.54 -10.57 22.44
N ALA A 59 32.50 -9.31 22.02
CA ALA A 59 31.82 -8.25 22.75
C ALA A 59 30.31 -8.49 22.87
N GLY A 60 29.68 -9.01 21.82
CA GLY A 60 28.27 -9.40 21.81
C GLY A 60 27.99 -10.53 22.81
N ILE A 61 28.80 -11.59 22.79
CA ILE A 61 28.68 -12.72 23.73
C ILE A 61 28.91 -12.23 25.16
N ALA A 62 29.96 -11.44 25.40
CA ALA A 62 30.24 -10.86 26.71
C ALA A 62 29.08 -9.97 27.19
N GLY A 63 28.49 -9.19 26.29
CA GLY A 63 27.31 -8.37 26.58
C GLY A 63 26.10 -9.21 26.99
N VAL A 64 25.83 -10.32 26.31
CA VAL A 64 24.72 -11.24 26.67
C VAL A 64 24.96 -11.89 28.04
N VAL A 65 26.19 -12.35 28.31
CA VAL A 65 26.53 -12.96 29.61
C VAL A 65 26.44 -11.94 30.74
N ALA A 66 26.96 -10.73 30.52
CA ALA A 66 26.85 -9.64 31.48
C ALA A 66 25.39 -9.26 31.72
N PHE A 67 24.58 -9.20 30.66
CA PHE A 67 23.15 -8.97 30.79
C PHE A 67 22.47 -10.08 31.59
N TYR A 68 22.73 -11.36 31.32
CA TYR A 68 22.11 -12.44 32.08
C TYR A 68 22.46 -12.41 33.57
N LYS A 69 23.71 -12.11 33.92
CA LYS A 69 24.19 -12.11 35.31
C LYS A 69 23.80 -10.86 36.09
N TYR A 70 23.76 -9.70 35.43
CA TYR A 70 23.53 -8.40 36.07
C TYR A 70 22.20 -7.76 35.67
N ALA A 71 21.36 -8.45 34.88
CA ALA A 71 20.02 -7.96 34.59
C ALA A 71 19.24 -7.85 35.90
N PRO A 72 18.66 -6.68 36.18
CA PRO A 72 17.86 -6.50 37.38
C PRO A 72 16.63 -7.41 37.32
N SER A 73 16.26 -7.97 38.48
CA SER A 73 15.14 -8.91 38.60
C SER A 73 13.83 -8.29 38.08
N GLN A 74 12.96 -9.12 37.50
CA GLN A 74 11.72 -8.68 36.82
C GLN A 74 10.76 -7.84 37.70
N ASP A 75 10.96 -7.89 39.03
CA ASP A 75 10.14 -7.23 40.04
C ASP A 75 10.57 -5.79 40.35
N SER A 76 11.77 -5.37 39.93
CA SER A 76 12.23 -4.01 40.16
C SER A 76 11.67 -3.02 39.12
N ASP A 77 11.17 -1.87 39.58
CA ASP A 77 10.74 -0.74 38.71
C ASP A 77 11.98 -0.09 38.08
N ASN A 78 12.45 -0.68 36.99
CA ASN A 78 13.62 -0.23 36.26
C ASN A 78 13.21 0.61 35.04
N GLY A 79 14.02 1.61 34.68
CA GLY A 79 13.78 2.44 33.51
C GLY A 79 13.58 1.65 32.20
N VAL A 80 14.22 0.49 32.07
CA VAL A 80 14.04 -0.42 30.92
C VAL A 80 12.62 -1.01 30.88
N LYS A 81 12.08 -1.45 32.03
CA LYS A 81 10.72 -1.98 32.12
C LYS A 81 9.69 -0.89 31.76
N ARG A 82 9.87 0.32 32.27
CA ARG A 82 9.04 1.49 31.93
C ARG A 82 9.11 1.82 30.43
N TRP A 83 10.30 1.76 29.84
CA TRP A 83 10.48 1.99 28.41
C TRP A 83 9.78 0.92 27.56
N ILE A 84 9.95 -0.37 27.90
CA ILE A 84 9.25 -1.47 27.22
C ILE A 84 7.74 -1.31 27.36
N GLN A 85 7.24 -1.03 28.57
CA GLN A 85 5.82 -0.83 28.83
C GLN A 85 5.24 0.34 28.02
N ALA A 86 5.94 1.48 27.99
CA ALA A 86 5.52 2.63 27.18
C ALA A 86 5.42 2.27 25.68
N ARG A 87 6.33 1.42 25.19
CA ARG A 87 6.30 0.99 23.78
C ARG A 87 5.18 0.00 23.50
N LEU A 88 4.90 -0.91 24.44
CA LEU A 88 3.77 -1.83 24.35
C LEU A 88 2.44 -1.09 24.38
N GLU A 89 2.30 -0.10 25.26
CA GLU A 89 1.11 0.76 25.33
C GLU A 89 0.92 1.55 24.02
N GLN A 90 1.99 2.11 23.48
CA GLN A 90 1.93 2.79 22.18
C GLN A 90 1.49 1.85 21.06
N ALA A 91 2.02 0.63 21.01
CA ALA A 91 1.65 -0.36 20.01
C ALA A 91 0.16 -0.73 20.12
N LYS A 92 -0.33 -0.95 21.35
CA LYS A 92 -1.74 -1.23 21.62
C LYS A 92 -2.64 -0.08 21.18
N ASN A 93 -2.29 1.17 21.50
CA ASN A 93 -3.05 2.34 21.09
C ASN A 93 -3.14 2.50 19.57
N LEU A 94 -2.08 2.13 18.83
CA LEU A 94 -2.09 2.15 17.37
C LEU A 94 -2.97 1.03 16.79
N GLN A 95 -2.94 -0.14 17.40
CA GLN A 95 -3.81 -1.25 17.02
C GLN A 95 -5.28 -0.89 17.24
N ASP A 96 -5.64 -0.40 18.43
CA ASP A 96 -7.01 -0.01 18.77
C ASP A 96 -7.55 1.04 17.77
N ARG A 97 -6.73 2.02 17.38
CA ARG A 97 -7.08 3.02 16.35
C ARG A 97 -7.25 2.43 14.95
N SER A 98 -6.42 1.44 14.60
CA SER A 98 -6.50 0.78 13.30
C SER A 98 -7.76 -0.08 13.21
N ASP A 99 -8.12 -0.75 14.30
CA ASP A 99 -9.33 -1.55 14.42
C ASP A 99 -10.58 -0.67 14.38
N GLU A 100 -10.57 0.47 15.09
CA GLU A 100 -11.64 1.48 15.01
C GLU A 100 -11.80 2.01 13.58
N HIS A 101 -10.69 2.36 12.91
CA HIS A 101 -10.73 2.83 11.53
C HIS A 101 -11.25 1.76 10.56
N LEU A 102 -10.89 0.50 10.77
CA LEU A 102 -11.40 -0.63 9.98
C LEU A 102 -12.91 -0.79 10.17
N ALA A 103 -13.39 -0.71 11.42
CA ALA A 103 -14.83 -0.79 11.72
C ALA A 103 -15.62 0.36 11.09
N LEU A 104 -15.12 1.60 11.20
CA LEU A 104 -15.74 2.77 10.57
C LEU A 104 -15.73 2.67 9.05
N SER A 105 -14.64 2.19 8.47
CA SER A 105 -14.53 1.99 7.03
C SER A 105 -15.51 0.94 6.53
N ALA A 106 -15.65 -0.18 7.25
CA ALA A 106 -16.63 -1.22 6.94
C ALA A 106 -18.06 -0.68 7.00
N ALA A 107 -18.43 0.03 8.07
CA ALA A 107 -19.76 0.65 8.20
C ALA A 107 -20.06 1.67 7.09
N ASN A 108 -19.04 2.45 6.68
CA ASN A 108 -19.18 3.38 5.55
C ASN A 108 -19.38 2.63 4.21
N GLN A 109 -18.65 1.53 3.99
CA GLN A 109 -18.84 0.70 2.80
C GLN A 109 -20.23 0.09 2.76
N ASP A 110 -20.75 -0.41 3.89
CA ASP A 110 -22.12 -0.92 3.98
C ASP A 110 -23.15 0.16 3.66
N GLY A 111 -22.94 1.40 4.11
CA GLY A 111 -23.78 2.54 3.75
C GLY A 111 -23.77 2.87 2.26
N ILE A 112 -22.59 2.79 1.61
CA ILE A 112 -22.46 2.97 0.16
C ILE A 112 -23.16 1.83 -0.59
N LEU A 113 -22.93 0.57 -0.17
CA LEU A 113 -23.54 -0.60 -0.80
C LEU A 113 -25.06 -0.62 -0.63
N THR A 114 -25.61 -0.16 0.49
CA THR A 114 -27.07 -0.19 0.72
C THR A 114 -27.78 0.99 0.06
N ILE A 115 -27.23 2.20 0.10
CA ILE A 115 -27.90 3.42 -0.36
C ILE A 115 -27.46 3.81 -1.79
N GLN A 116 -26.17 3.72 -2.09
CA GLN A 116 -25.61 4.25 -3.35
C GLN A 116 -25.48 3.19 -4.46
N SER A 117 -25.44 1.89 -4.12
CA SER A 117 -25.37 0.83 -5.14
C SER A 117 -26.66 0.71 -5.97
N ALA A 118 -27.78 1.27 -5.48
CA ALA A 118 -29.02 1.42 -6.22
C ALA A 118 -28.92 2.53 -7.29
N ARG A 119 -27.86 2.50 -8.11
CA ARG A 119 -27.75 3.36 -9.28
C ARG A 119 -28.47 2.67 -10.44
N ARG A 120 -29.35 3.40 -11.12
CA ARG A 120 -29.89 2.95 -12.41
C ARG A 120 -28.72 2.59 -13.33
N PRO A 121 -28.78 1.47 -14.08
CA PRO A 121 -27.72 1.10 -15.00
C PRO A 121 -27.44 2.29 -15.93
N SER A 122 -26.16 2.65 -16.06
CA SER A 122 -25.74 3.81 -16.84
C SER A 122 -26.03 3.56 -18.32
N SER A 123 -27.12 4.12 -18.83
CA SER A 123 -27.42 4.10 -20.26
C SER A 123 -26.84 5.34 -20.92
N TYR A 124 -25.92 5.16 -21.86
CA TYR A 124 -25.43 6.24 -22.72
C TYR A 124 -26.09 6.15 -24.09
N ARG A 125 -26.58 7.28 -24.62
CA ARG A 125 -27.19 7.32 -25.94
C ARG A 125 -26.10 7.49 -27.00
N ILE A 126 -25.90 6.44 -27.78
CA ILE A 126 -24.98 6.45 -28.92
C ILE A 126 -25.82 6.62 -30.19
N ARG A 127 -25.32 7.41 -31.16
CA ARG A 127 -25.99 7.58 -32.47
C ARG A 127 -25.83 6.36 -33.36
N HIS A 128 -24.66 5.73 -33.32
CA HIS A 128 -24.28 4.56 -34.11
C HIS A 128 -24.00 3.36 -33.19
N ALA A 129 -25.05 2.62 -32.83
CA ALA A 129 -24.91 1.42 -31.99
C ALA A 129 -24.22 0.26 -32.73
N GLU A 130 -24.25 0.28 -34.06
CA GLU A 130 -23.62 -0.71 -34.95
C GLU A 130 -22.09 -0.78 -34.84
N MET A 131 -21.45 0.26 -34.29
CA MET A 131 -20.00 0.26 -34.04
C MET A 131 -19.59 -0.63 -32.85
N ILE A 132 -20.54 -1.03 -32.00
CA ILE A 132 -20.26 -1.88 -30.84
C ILE A 132 -19.94 -3.29 -31.37
N GLY A 133 -18.68 -3.69 -31.25
CA GLY A 133 -18.20 -5.01 -31.71
C GLY A 133 -17.80 -5.06 -33.18
N SER A 134 -17.74 -3.92 -33.89
CA SER A 134 -17.26 -3.86 -35.28
C SER A 134 -15.73 -3.82 -35.41
N SER A 135 -14.99 -4.05 -34.31
CA SER A 135 -13.53 -4.05 -34.32
C SER A 135 -12.97 -5.36 -34.87
N SER A 136 -11.80 -5.29 -35.49
CA SER A 136 -11.07 -6.46 -35.95
C SER A 136 -10.46 -7.19 -34.74
N PRO A 137 -10.65 -8.51 -34.60
CA PRO A 137 -10.01 -9.27 -33.52
C PRO A 137 -8.49 -9.46 -33.72
N PHE A 138 -7.94 -9.05 -34.87
CA PHE A 138 -6.54 -9.28 -35.23
C PHE A 138 -5.74 -7.97 -35.33
N SER A 139 -4.48 -8.03 -34.89
CA SER A 139 -3.47 -6.94 -34.95
C SER A 139 -3.84 -5.67 -34.19
N VAL A 140 -4.58 -5.80 -33.09
CA VAL A 140 -4.91 -4.68 -32.18
C VAL A 140 -3.78 -4.52 -31.15
N PRO A 141 -3.14 -3.35 -31.04
CA PRO A 141 -2.14 -3.13 -30.00
C PRO A 141 -2.77 -3.23 -28.61
N VAL A 142 -2.02 -3.79 -27.66
CA VAL A 142 -2.53 -4.00 -26.29
C VAL A 142 -2.97 -2.67 -25.66
N GLY A 143 -4.23 -2.60 -25.24
CA GLY A 143 -4.82 -1.43 -24.58
C GLY A 143 -5.39 -0.36 -25.51
N SER A 144 -5.43 -0.57 -26.84
CA SER A 144 -6.12 0.37 -27.74
C SER A 144 -7.63 0.18 -27.80
N GLU A 145 -8.11 -0.99 -27.41
CA GLU A 145 -9.54 -1.32 -27.41
C GLU A 145 -10.03 -1.55 -25.97
N VAL A 146 -11.26 -1.10 -25.70
CA VAL A 146 -11.94 -1.28 -24.42
C VAL A 146 -12.77 -2.55 -24.50
N ASP A 147 -12.79 -3.37 -23.45
CA ASP A 147 -13.69 -4.52 -23.39
C ASP A 147 -15.15 -4.06 -23.37
N LEU A 148 -15.88 -4.36 -24.44
CA LEU A 148 -17.30 -4.04 -24.62
C LEU A 148 -18.23 -5.25 -24.36
N SER A 149 -17.71 -6.38 -23.86
CA SER A 149 -18.48 -7.62 -23.66
C SER A 149 -19.71 -7.46 -22.75
N GLY A 150 -19.66 -6.51 -21.80
CA GLY A 150 -20.76 -6.18 -20.89
C GLY A 150 -21.78 -5.17 -21.43
N VAL A 151 -21.57 -4.60 -22.63
CA VAL A 151 -22.46 -3.57 -23.19
C VAL A 151 -23.64 -4.23 -23.90
N ARG A 152 -24.86 -3.84 -23.54
CA ARG A 152 -26.11 -4.30 -24.18
C ARG A 152 -26.88 -3.12 -24.74
N VAL A 153 -27.42 -3.28 -25.93
CA VAL A 153 -28.35 -2.30 -26.52
C VAL A 153 -29.67 -2.38 -25.76
N LYS A 154 -30.15 -1.23 -25.28
CA LYS A 154 -31.47 -1.14 -24.64
C LYS A 154 -32.55 -1.24 -25.72
N GLY A 155 -33.30 -2.35 -25.74
CA GLY A 155 -34.46 -2.53 -26.61
C GLY A 155 -35.72 -1.88 -26.04
N ASP A 156 -36.69 -1.57 -26.92
CA ASP A 156 -38.00 -0.97 -26.56
C ASP A 156 -39.04 -1.98 -26.04
N HIS A 157 -38.68 -3.26 -25.90
CA HIS A 157 -39.57 -4.29 -25.40
C HIS A 157 -39.30 -4.57 -23.91
N ALA A 158 -40.18 -4.03 -23.08
CA ALA A 158 -40.54 -4.55 -21.77
C ALA A 158 -42.07 -4.66 -21.72
#